data_AF-A0A7W1HWJ4-F1
#
_entry.id   AF-A0A7W1HWJ4-F1
#
_cell.length_a   1.000
_cell.length_b   1.000
_cell.length_c   1.000
_cell.angle_alpha   90.00
_cell.angle_beta   90.00
_cell.angle_gamma   90.00
#
_symmetry.space_group_name_H-M   'P 1'
#
loop_
_entity.id
_entity.type
_entity.pdbx_description
1 polymer ?
#
loop_
_entity_poly.entity_id
_entity_poly.type
_entity_poly.pdbx_seq_one_letter_code
_entity_poly.pdbx_strand_id
1 'polypeptide(L)' 'MNREKWQQVKQVFQSALEHAPDEREVFLADACADDAGLRREVEILLASFEN' A
#
# COMPACT_ATOMS: atom_id res chain seq x y z
N MET A 1 12.28 6.22 -9.00
CA MET A 1 11.64 4.92 -8.69
C MET A 1 11.84 3.97 -9.86
N ASN A 2 12.24 2.73 -9.59
CA ASN A 2 12.24 1.67 -10.60
C ASN A 2 10.80 1.26 -10.91
N ARG A 3 10.52 0.89 -12.17
CA ARG A 3 9.18 0.48 -12.60
C ARG A 3 8.63 -0.69 -11.78
N GLU A 4 9.50 -1.58 -11.32
CA GLU A 4 9.17 -2.74 -10.49
C GLU A 4 8.59 -2.32 -9.13
N LYS A 5 9.24 -1.37 -8.44
CA LYS A 5 8.74 -0.84 -7.15
C LYS A 5 7.38 -0.16 -7.33
N TRP A 6 7.20 0.62 -8.39
CA TRP A 6 5.91 1.26 -8.65
C TRP A 6 4.80 0.24 -8.96
N GLN A 7 5.10 -0.85 -9.66
CA GLN A 7 4.14 -1.93 -9.88
C GLN A 7 3.72 -2.61 -8.57
N GLN A 8 4.67 -2.88 -7.66
CA GLN A 8 4.34 -3.41 -6.33
C GLN A 8 3.46 -2.43 -5.54
N VAL A 9 3.82 -1.14 -5.48
CA VAL A 9 3.00 -0.12 -4.80
C VAL A 9 1.58 -0.14 -5.35
N LYS A 10 1.44 -0.14 -6.69
CA LYS A 10 0.14 -0.14 -7.34
C LYS A 10 -0.68 -1.39 -7.05
N GLN A 11 -0.04 -2.56 -7.01
CA GLN A 11 -0.72 -3.83 -6.73
C GLN A 11 -1.21 -3.88 -5.28
N VAL A 12 -0.35 -3.54 -4.33
CA VAL A 12 -0.71 -3.47 -2.89
C VAL A 12 -1.77 -2.40 -2.65
N PHE A 13 -1.67 -1.24 -3.30
CA PHE A 13 -2.68 -0.18 -3.22
C PHE A 13 -4.05 -0.65 -3.72
N GLN A 14 -4.11 -1.33 -4.86
CA GLN A 14 -5.37 -1.86 -5.40
C GLN A 14 -5.98 -2.90 -4.44
N SER A 15 -5.18 -3.84 -3.93
CA SER A 15 -5.67 -4.80 -2.94
C SER A 15 -6.14 -4.10 -1.66
N ALA A 16 -5.41 -3.09 -1.18
CA ALA A 16 -5.82 -2.32 -0.01
C ALA A 16 -7.17 -1.61 -0.22
N LEU A 17 -7.47 -1.12 -1.43
CA LEU A 17 -8.77 -0.52 -1.74
C LEU A 17 -9.94 -1.53 -1.67
N GLU A 18 -9.69 -2.82 -1.92
CA GLU A 18 -10.68 -3.89 -1.77
C GLU A 18 -10.97 -4.21 -0.30
N HIS A 19 -10.08 -3.83 0.61
CA HIS A 19 -10.23 -3.97 2.06
C HIS A 19 -10.85 -2.72 2.71
N ALA A 20 -11.54 -2.94 3.84
CA ALA A 20 -12.03 -1.86 4.68
C ALA A 20 -10.84 -1.07 5.29
N PRO A 21 -10.99 0.24 5.55
CA PRO A 21 -9.89 1.08 6.07
C PRO A 21 -9.25 0.53 7.35
N ASP A 22 -10.03 -0.11 8.23
CA ASP A 22 -9.53 -0.77 9.45
C ASP A 22 -8.65 -2.01 9.16
N GLU A 23 -8.92 -2.73 8.06
CA GLU A 23 -8.16 -3.92 7.65
C GLU A 23 -6.93 -3.57 6.81
N ARG A 24 -6.91 -2.39 6.18
CA ARG A 24 -5.80 -1.94 5.32
C ARG A 24 -4.49 -1.86 6.09
N GLU A 25 -4.49 -1.35 7.33
CA GLU A 25 -3.27 -1.27 8.13
C GLU A 25 -2.67 -2.64 8.40
N VAL A 26 -3.52 -3.63 8.70
CA VAL A 26 -3.09 -5.02 8.96
C VAL A 26 -2.58 -5.67 7.68
N PHE A 27 -3.31 -5.50 6.58
CA PHE A 27 -2.90 -5.98 5.27
C PHE A 27 -1.56 -5.37 4.82
N LEU A 28 -1.37 -4.07 5.00
CA LEU A 28 -0.13 -3.38 4.64
C LEU A 28 1.04 -3.81 5.54
N ALA A 29 0.79 -4.07 6.82
CA ALA A 29 1.81 -4.60 7.73
C ALA A 29 2.28 -6.00 7.31
N ASP A 30 1.38 -6.85 6.82
CA ASP A 30 1.69 -8.20 6.32
C ASP A 30 2.34 -8.16 4.93
N ALA A 31 1.70 -7.49 3.96
CA ALA A 31 2.14 -7.41 2.57
C ALA A 31 3.46 -6.66 2.38
N CYS A 32 3.78 -5.72 3.28
CA CYS A 32 5.01 -4.93 3.25
C CYS A 32 5.95 -5.24 4.42
N ALA A 33 5.82 -6.41 5.07
CA ALA A 33 6.63 -6.77 6.24
C ALA A 33 8.15 -6.69 5.98
N ASP A 34 8.59 -7.00 4.76
CA ASP A 34 10.01 -6.97 4.35
C ASP A 34 10.44 -5.61 3.76
N ASP A 35 9.49 -4.73 3.45
CA ASP A 35 9.74 -3.50 2.68
C ASP A 35 8.94 -2.32 3.25
N ALA A 36 9.41 -1.79 4.39
CA ALA A 36 8.80 -0.65 5.07
C ALA A 36 8.72 0.62 4.19
N GLY A 37 9.61 0.74 3.19
CA GLY A 37 9.53 1.82 2.20
C GLY A 37 8.31 1.69 1.30
N LEU A 38 7.98 0.46 0.88
CA LEU A 38 6.80 0.15 0.08
C LEU A 38 5.52 0.50 0.84
N ARG A 39 5.43 0.09 2.12
CA ARG A 39 4.30 0.39 3.00
C ARG A 39 3.98 1.89 3.00
N ARG A 40 5.02 2.70 3.21
CA ARG A 40 4.87 4.15 3.36
C ARG A 40 4.42 4.83 2.08
N GLU A 41 4.88 4.37 0.91
CA GLU A 41 4.40 4.88 -0.37
C GLU A 41 2.91 4.56 -0.58
N VAL A 42 2.47 3.36 -0.23
CA VAL A 42 1.06 2.96 -0.35
C VAL A 42 0.17 3.73 0.64
N GLU A 43 0.60 3.91 1.90
CA GLU A 43 -0.12 4.70 2.91
C GLU A 43 -0.32 6.16 2.46
N ILE A 44 0.71 6.79 1.87
CA ILE A 44 0.60 8.15 1.30
C ILE A 44 -0.40 8.18 0.15
N LEU A 45 -0.39 7.16 -0.72
CA LEU A 45 -1.30 7.08 -1.86
C LEU A 45 -2.76 6.91 -1.42
N LEU A 46 -3.01 6.05 -0.42
CA LEU A 46 -4.32 5.85 0.21
C LEU A 46 -4.83 7.14 0.84
N ALA A 47 -4.01 7.78 1.68
CA ALA A 47 -4.36 9.04 2.31
C ALA A 47 -4.68 10.16 1.28
N SER A 48 -4.03 10.13 0.12
CA SER A 48 -4.32 11.08 -0.97
C SER A 48 -5.60 10.76 -1.74
N PHE A 49 -6.04 9.50 -1.76
CA PHE A 49 -7.26 9.05 -2.43
C PHE A 49 -8.52 9.23 -1.57
N GLU A 50 -8.37 9.16 -0.26
CA GLU A 50 -9.47 9.30 0.72
C GLU A 50 -9.77 10.76 1.12
N ASN A 51 -9.19 11.73 0.41
CA ASN A 51 -9.27 13.18 0.69
C ASN A 51 -10.24 13.92 -0.25
#